data_AF-A0A7X8KM96-F1
#
_entry.id   AF-A0A7X8KM96-F1
#
_cell.length_a   1.000
_cell.length_b   1.000
_cell.length_c   1.000
_cell.angle_alpha   90.00
_cell.angle_beta   90.00
_cell.angle_gamma   90.00
#
_symmetry.space_group_name_H-M   'P 1'
#
loop_
_entity.id
_entity.type
_entity.pdbx_description
1 polymer ?
#
loop_
_entity_poly.entity_id
_entity_poly.type
_entity_poly.pdbx_seq_one_letter_code
_entity_poly.pdbx_strand_id
1 'polypeptide(L)'
;MGKVHRWGMAVAFVVIIASAYFGIRTVFVEDKSATVPGMVGMQLVDAVEALQKEGLLAKVDQVDSPERADTVISQNLPAGEKVSKGKVVIIRVSRGGSVLPIPDVRGLKFEEGVKRLSEAGFKVDKIIRVTDKLKPAGYIIAQNPAAPQQVAANCMVNLLVSTGGTGGGAFVSVPDLKGQGIDVVTQVLEQIGLTVGSTTETPSAEVPAGTVLRTNPRNGANVPEGSQINLVIARAPRPGEVSPETPPAYDQDPQRAAAVKTVVIKNTEPSDIPTKLPDIPAAGSQKESAKEEPKAEPAKAPQPEKPAPAVPQKTAKLRYQVPPLTKPLSLKIELTDDTGTKVIKDDMANGSEYISMNVPFTGQATITIYLGGDFVWQDRFN
;
A
#
# COMPACT_ATOMS: atom_id res chain seq x y z
N MET A 1 71.88 -26.73 43.40
CA MET A 1 70.74 -27.43 42.76
C MET A 1 69.39 -26.68 42.89
N GLY A 2 69.36 -25.33 42.95
CA GLY A 2 68.13 -24.61 43.39
C GLY A 2 67.29 -23.87 42.33
N LYS A 3 67.81 -23.59 41.11
CA LYS A 3 67.09 -22.75 40.12
C LYS A 3 66.43 -23.54 39.00
N VAL A 4 67.13 -24.53 38.44
CA VAL A 4 66.59 -25.40 37.36
C VAL A 4 65.38 -26.25 37.81
N HIS A 5 65.36 -26.70 39.06
CA HIS A 5 64.23 -27.48 39.58
C HIS A 5 62.97 -26.63 39.85
N ARG A 6 63.15 -25.36 40.25
CA ARG A 6 62.05 -24.41 40.45
C ARG A 6 61.41 -23.98 39.13
N TRP A 7 62.21 -23.84 38.08
CA TRP A 7 61.70 -23.56 36.73
C TRP A 7 61.01 -24.78 36.11
N GLY A 8 61.55 -25.99 36.30
CA GLY A 8 60.89 -27.22 35.85
C GLY A 8 59.50 -27.42 36.48
N MET A 9 59.37 -27.15 37.78
CA MET A 9 58.09 -27.27 38.50
C MET A 9 57.07 -26.19 38.08
N ALA A 10 57.53 -24.96 37.81
CA ALA A 10 56.68 -23.89 37.30
C ALA A 10 56.13 -24.22 35.89
N VAL A 11 56.96 -24.76 35.00
CA VAL A 11 56.54 -25.18 33.66
C VAL A 11 55.53 -26.33 33.75
N ALA A 12 55.76 -27.32 34.60
CA ALA A 12 54.81 -28.42 34.82
C ALA A 12 53.44 -27.93 35.32
N PHE A 13 53.43 -26.95 36.24
CA PHE A 13 52.19 -26.38 36.77
C PHE A 13 51.41 -25.60 35.71
N VAL A 14 52.09 -24.84 34.85
CA VAL A 14 51.47 -24.13 33.72
C VAL A 14 50.88 -25.11 32.70
N VAL A 15 51.54 -26.22 32.42
CA VAL A 15 51.02 -27.26 31.51
C VAL A 15 49.78 -27.92 32.09
N ILE A 16 49.74 -28.19 33.40
CA ILE A 16 48.55 -28.75 34.07
C ILE A 16 47.39 -27.76 34.04
N ILE A 17 47.63 -26.47 34.33
CA ILE A 17 46.58 -25.44 34.27
C ILE A 17 46.10 -25.25 32.83
N ALA A 18 47.00 -25.24 31.84
CA ALA A 18 46.62 -25.12 30.43
C ALA A 18 45.83 -26.35 29.96
N SER A 19 46.20 -27.54 30.40
CA SER A 19 45.47 -28.79 30.11
C SER A 19 44.10 -28.82 30.79
N ALA A 20 44.01 -28.40 32.05
CA ALA A 20 42.74 -28.30 32.78
C ALA A 20 41.84 -27.22 32.17
N TYR A 21 42.40 -26.07 31.79
CA TYR A 21 41.67 -25.01 31.09
C TYR A 21 41.20 -25.47 29.71
N PHE A 22 42.05 -26.18 28.96
CA PHE A 22 41.68 -26.73 27.65
C PHE A 22 40.62 -27.84 27.79
N GLY A 23 40.74 -28.73 28.78
CA GLY A 23 39.76 -29.78 29.08
C GLY A 23 38.42 -29.22 29.58
N ILE A 24 38.44 -28.19 30.44
CA ILE A 24 37.22 -27.48 30.84
C ILE A 24 36.63 -26.76 29.64
N ARG A 25 37.43 -26.13 28.79
CA ARG A 25 36.94 -25.43 27.59
C ARG A 25 36.35 -26.40 26.56
N THR A 26 36.94 -27.58 26.35
CA THR A 26 36.39 -28.58 25.41
C THR A 26 35.12 -29.25 25.94
N VAL A 27 34.98 -29.40 27.25
CA VAL A 27 33.80 -30.03 27.86
C VAL A 27 32.66 -29.03 28.15
N PHE A 28 32.96 -27.76 28.45
CA PHE A 28 31.97 -26.73 28.81
C PHE A 28 31.73 -25.65 27.74
N VAL A 29 32.57 -25.52 26.71
CA VAL A 29 32.39 -24.56 25.60
C VAL A 29 32.19 -25.33 24.29
N GLU A 30 31.23 -26.24 24.30
CA GLU A 30 30.73 -26.86 23.08
C GLU A 30 29.57 -25.97 22.62
N ASP A 31 29.76 -25.26 21.50
CA ASP A 31 28.76 -24.42 20.84
C ASP A 31 27.54 -25.28 20.43
N LYS A 32 26.68 -25.60 21.40
CA LYS A 32 25.45 -26.38 21.21
C LYS A 32 24.35 -25.51 20.63
N SER A 33 24.65 -24.85 19.51
CA SER A 33 23.64 -24.23 18.66
C SER A 33 23.03 -25.29 17.74
N ALA A 34 21.72 -25.36 17.71
CA ALA A 34 20.89 -26.15 16.80
C ALA A 34 20.22 -25.19 15.80
N THR A 35 20.01 -25.64 14.56
CA THR A 35 19.31 -24.82 13.56
C THR A 35 17.86 -25.25 13.51
N VAL A 36 16.92 -24.31 13.55
CA VAL A 36 15.50 -24.62 13.45
C VAL A 36 15.16 -25.05 12.02
N PRO A 37 14.67 -26.28 11.79
CA PRO A 37 14.24 -26.72 10.46
C PRO A 37 12.97 -25.99 10.01
N GLY A 38 12.75 -25.91 8.69
CA GLY A 38 11.48 -25.46 8.13
C GLY A 38 10.47 -26.60 8.14
N MET A 39 9.45 -26.48 8.98
CA MET A 39 8.45 -27.55 9.19
C MET A 39 7.08 -27.22 8.62
N VAL A 40 6.85 -25.97 8.17
CA VAL A 40 5.56 -25.58 7.57
C VAL A 40 5.28 -26.42 6.32
N GLY A 41 4.12 -27.06 6.28
CA GLY A 41 3.71 -28.00 5.23
C GLY A 41 4.17 -29.45 5.43
N MET A 42 5.00 -29.74 6.44
CA MET A 42 5.39 -31.12 6.77
C MET A 42 4.31 -31.84 7.58
N GLN A 43 4.36 -33.17 7.56
CA GLN A 43 3.60 -34.00 8.50
C GLN A 43 4.15 -33.85 9.92
N LEU A 44 3.29 -33.97 10.92
CA LEU A 44 3.66 -33.92 12.33
C LEU A 44 4.81 -34.88 12.68
N VAL A 45 4.76 -36.11 12.16
CA VAL A 45 5.79 -37.12 12.39
C VAL A 45 7.15 -36.65 11.86
N ASP A 46 7.18 -36.21 10.61
CA ASP A 46 8.41 -35.74 9.94
C ASP A 46 8.96 -34.46 10.61
N ALA A 47 8.08 -33.55 11.04
CA ALA A 47 8.45 -32.31 11.71
C ALA A 47 9.07 -32.56 13.09
N VAL A 48 8.49 -33.47 13.88
CA VAL A 48 9.03 -33.86 15.20
C VAL A 48 10.36 -34.57 15.04
N GLU A 49 10.51 -35.44 14.04
CA GLU A 49 11.77 -36.10 13.72
C GLU A 49 12.86 -35.09 13.32
N ALA A 50 12.53 -34.11 12.47
CA ALA A 50 13.44 -33.05 12.07
C ALA A 50 13.92 -32.20 13.27
N LEU A 51 13.02 -31.88 14.21
CA LEU A 51 13.37 -31.17 15.44
C LEU A 51 14.27 -32.01 16.34
N GLN A 52 13.96 -33.29 16.52
CA GLN A 52 14.73 -34.19 17.37
C GLN A 52 16.15 -34.39 16.82
N LYS A 53 16.30 -34.47 15.50
CA LYS A 53 17.61 -34.58 14.82
C LYS A 53 18.51 -33.38 15.11
N GLU A 54 17.93 -32.19 15.20
CA GLU A 54 18.64 -30.96 15.56
C GLU A 54 18.83 -30.81 17.08
N GLY A 55 18.26 -31.71 17.89
CA GLY A 55 18.32 -31.66 19.36
C GLY A 55 17.38 -30.60 19.94
N LEU A 56 16.26 -30.32 19.27
CA LEU A 56 15.20 -29.40 19.70
C LEU A 56 14.01 -30.19 20.25
N LEU A 57 13.22 -29.54 21.11
CA LEU A 57 12.00 -30.12 21.68
C LEU A 57 10.78 -29.59 20.92
N ALA A 58 9.81 -30.45 20.62
CA ALA A 58 8.57 -30.04 19.97
C ALA A 58 7.46 -29.85 21.00
N LYS A 59 6.71 -28.75 20.90
CA LYS A 59 5.40 -28.58 21.53
C LYS A 59 4.35 -28.45 20.43
N VAL A 60 3.37 -29.35 20.44
CA VAL A 60 2.35 -29.46 19.40
C VAL A 60 1.05 -28.83 19.90
N ASP A 61 0.60 -27.79 19.20
CA ASP A 61 -0.72 -27.19 19.39
C ASP A 61 -1.60 -27.53 18.19
N GLN A 62 -2.68 -28.27 18.41
CA GLN A 62 -3.60 -28.62 17.34
C GLN A 62 -4.65 -27.53 17.13
N VAL A 63 -4.85 -27.11 15.88
CA VAL A 63 -5.84 -26.09 15.48
C VAL A 63 -6.67 -26.56 14.30
N ASP A 64 -7.91 -26.08 14.19
CA ASP A 64 -8.74 -26.34 13.02
C ASP A 64 -8.21 -25.58 11.81
N SER A 65 -8.03 -26.26 10.69
CA SER A 65 -7.51 -25.69 9.45
C SER A 65 -8.03 -26.45 8.22
N PRO A 66 -8.14 -25.78 7.05
CA PRO A 66 -8.43 -26.43 5.76
C PRO A 66 -7.38 -27.45 5.34
N GLU A 67 -6.17 -27.38 5.89
CA GLU A 67 -5.11 -28.30 5.52
C GLU A 67 -5.39 -29.72 6.00
N ARG A 68 -4.81 -30.70 5.29
CA ARG A 68 -4.91 -32.11 5.66
C ARG A 68 -4.53 -32.31 7.12
N ALA A 69 -5.24 -33.21 7.80
CA ALA A 69 -4.94 -33.54 9.19
C ALA A 69 -3.45 -33.90 9.37
N ASP A 70 -2.89 -33.49 10.50
CA ASP A 70 -1.49 -33.67 10.90
C ASP A 70 -0.46 -32.85 10.10
N THR A 71 -0.88 -31.92 9.24
CA THR A 71 0.04 -30.98 8.56
C THR A 71 0.37 -29.78 9.45
N VAL A 72 1.65 -29.41 9.54
CA VAL A 72 2.12 -28.22 10.27
C VAL A 72 1.75 -26.95 9.50
N ILE A 73 0.96 -26.07 10.13
CA ILE A 73 0.45 -24.82 9.55
C ILE A 73 1.40 -23.66 9.84
N SER A 74 1.96 -23.63 11.06
CA SER A 74 2.87 -22.55 11.46
C SER A 74 3.82 -23.02 12.56
N GLN A 75 4.99 -22.38 12.60
CA GLN A 75 5.99 -22.53 13.66
C GLN A 75 6.29 -21.17 14.28
N ASN A 76 6.61 -21.14 15.57
CA ASN A 76 6.91 -19.89 16.27
C ASN A 76 8.28 -19.30 15.92
N LEU A 77 9.27 -20.14 15.62
CA LEU A 77 10.64 -19.74 15.27
C LEU A 77 10.83 -19.89 13.76
N PRO A 78 11.32 -18.88 13.04
CA PRO A 78 11.60 -18.99 11.60
C PRO A 78 12.60 -20.11 11.28
N ALA A 79 12.44 -20.70 10.10
CA ALA A 79 13.37 -21.69 9.58
C ALA A 79 14.78 -21.08 9.43
N GLY A 80 15.81 -21.84 9.80
CA GLY A 80 17.21 -21.40 9.77
C GLY A 80 17.67 -20.62 11.00
N GLU A 81 16.80 -20.30 11.96
CA GLU A 81 17.21 -19.64 13.20
C GLU A 81 18.15 -20.54 14.02
N LYS A 82 19.26 -20.00 14.50
CA LYS A 82 20.17 -20.71 15.42
C LYS A 82 19.72 -20.52 16.86
N VAL A 83 19.46 -21.62 17.54
CA VAL A 83 18.97 -21.63 18.92
C VAL A 83 19.77 -22.61 19.78
N SER A 84 19.69 -22.49 21.10
CA SER A 84 20.32 -23.47 22.00
C SER A 84 19.67 -24.85 21.85
N LYS A 85 20.47 -25.91 21.86
CA LYS A 85 19.95 -27.29 21.99
C LYS A 85 19.00 -27.40 23.19
N GLY A 86 17.92 -28.15 23.04
CA GLY A 86 16.86 -28.30 24.04
C GLY A 86 15.82 -27.16 24.05
N LYS A 87 15.92 -26.13 23.19
CA LYS A 87 14.87 -25.12 23.06
C LYS A 87 13.58 -25.76 22.54
N VAL A 88 12.45 -25.34 23.11
CA VAL A 88 11.11 -25.78 22.69
C VAL A 88 10.65 -24.97 21.49
N VAL A 89 10.33 -25.65 20.40
CA VAL A 89 9.71 -25.09 19.20
C VAL A 89 8.23 -25.43 19.25
N ILE A 90 7.38 -24.39 19.15
CA ILE A 90 5.93 -24.56 19.15
C ILE A 90 5.49 -24.67 17.70
N ILE A 91 4.89 -25.81 17.35
CA ILE A 91 4.32 -26.06 16.04
C ILE A 91 2.80 -26.14 16.16
N ARG A 92 2.11 -25.41 15.29
CA ARG A 92 0.66 -25.50 15.14
C ARG A 92 0.32 -26.46 14.01
N VAL A 93 -0.49 -27.47 14.30
CA VAL A 93 -0.81 -28.57 13.39
C VAL A 93 -2.30 -28.59 13.09
N SER A 94 -2.65 -28.89 11.84
CA SER A 94 -4.03 -29.03 11.40
C SER A 94 -4.67 -30.27 12.02
N ARG A 95 -5.82 -30.10 12.66
CA ARG A 95 -6.70 -31.23 13.04
C ARG A 95 -7.40 -31.88 11.84
N GLY A 96 -7.33 -31.23 10.67
CA GLY A 96 -8.25 -31.48 9.58
C GLY A 96 -9.68 -31.11 9.97
N GLY A 97 -10.56 -30.99 8.97
CA GLY A 97 -11.95 -30.71 9.23
C GLY A 97 -12.70 -30.29 7.97
N SER A 98 -14.03 -30.34 8.06
CA SER A 98 -14.92 -29.74 7.07
C SER A 98 -14.78 -28.23 7.14
N VAL A 99 -14.22 -27.65 6.08
CA VAL A 99 -14.19 -26.20 5.89
C VAL A 99 -15.40 -25.74 5.11
N LEU A 100 -15.97 -24.63 5.56
CA LEU A 100 -17.09 -23.97 4.91
C LEU A 100 -16.61 -22.63 4.37
N PRO A 101 -17.10 -22.20 3.18
CA PRO A 101 -16.81 -20.88 2.66
C PRO A 101 -17.51 -19.83 3.52
N ILE A 102 -16.76 -18.83 4.00
CA ILE A 102 -17.36 -17.73 4.76
C ILE A 102 -18.12 -16.80 3.79
N PRO A 103 -19.42 -16.51 4.03
CA PRO A 103 -20.15 -15.57 3.20
C PRO A 103 -19.62 -14.14 3.42
N ASP A 104 -19.66 -13.32 2.36
CA ASP A 104 -19.42 -11.88 2.46
C ASP A 104 -20.68 -11.19 3.00
N VAL A 105 -20.54 -10.54 4.15
CA VAL A 105 -21.59 -9.74 4.79
C VAL A 105 -21.25 -8.26 4.84
N ARG A 106 -20.16 -7.82 4.20
CA ARG A 106 -19.81 -6.41 4.09
C ARG A 106 -20.86 -5.66 3.28
N GLY A 107 -21.25 -4.48 3.77
CA GLY A 107 -22.30 -3.67 3.15
C GLY A 107 -23.72 -4.13 3.44
N LEU A 108 -23.93 -5.25 4.13
CA LEU A 108 -25.25 -5.65 4.63
C LEU A 108 -25.58 -4.94 5.95
N LYS A 109 -26.87 -4.91 6.28
CA LYS A 109 -27.32 -4.53 7.63
C LYS A 109 -26.86 -5.58 8.63
N PHE A 110 -26.57 -5.15 9.86
CA PHE A 110 -26.09 -6.03 10.92
C PHE A 110 -26.97 -7.27 11.11
N GLU A 111 -28.29 -7.10 11.20
CA GLU A 111 -29.23 -8.22 11.39
C GLU A 111 -29.22 -9.21 10.22
N GLU A 112 -29.17 -8.70 8.99
CA GLU A 112 -29.11 -9.51 7.78
C GLU A 112 -27.78 -10.26 7.65
N GLY A 113 -26.68 -9.59 7.97
CA GLY A 113 -25.35 -10.20 7.98
C GLY A 113 -25.24 -11.31 9.03
N VAL A 114 -25.75 -11.09 10.24
CA VAL A 114 -25.80 -12.11 11.30
C VAL A 114 -26.64 -13.31 10.86
N LYS A 115 -27.81 -13.07 10.25
CA LYS A 115 -28.68 -14.14 9.72
C LYS A 115 -27.96 -14.97 8.64
N ARG A 116 -27.29 -14.30 7.69
CA ARG A 116 -26.54 -14.95 6.61
C ARG A 116 -25.36 -15.78 7.13
N LEU A 117 -24.66 -15.29 8.15
CA LEU A 117 -23.60 -16.04 8.82
C LEU A 117 -24.16 -17.26 9.56
N SER A 118 -25.27 -17.10 10.27
CA SER A 118 -25.92 -18.20 10.99
C SER A 118 -26.45 -19.29 10.05
N GLU A 119 -27.03 -18.92 8.89
CA GLU A 119 -27.47 -19.86 7.86
C GLU A 119 -26.32 -20.65 7.24
N ALA A 120 -25.14 -20.02 7.15
CA ALA A 120 -23.90 -20.66 6.71
C ALA A 120 -23.20 -21.47 7.83
N GLY A 121 -23.77 -21.51 9.04
CA GLY A 121 -23.23 -22.27 10.18
C GLY A 121 -22.21 -21.52 11.04
N PHE A 122 -21.95 -20.24 10.75
CA PHE A 122 -20.99 -19.41 11.50
C PHE A 122 -21.66 -18.65 12.66
N LYS A 123 -20.88 -18.40 13.71
CA LYS A 123 -21.32 -17.60 14.86
C LYS A 123 -20.55 -16.28 14.91
N VAL A 124 -21.22 -15.21 15.31
CA VAL A 124 -20.58 -13.93 15.55
C VAL A 124 -20.01 -13.91 16.97
N ASP A 125 -18.76 -13.47 17.10
CA ASP A 125 -18.10 -13.31 18.41
C ASP A 125 -18.00 -11.83 18.78
N LYS A 126 -16.99 -11.12 18.27
CA LYS A 126 -16.78 -9.71 18.62
C LYS A 126 -17.45 -8.76 17.63
N ILE A 127 -18.25 -7.83 18.16
CA ILE A 127 -18.84 -6.73 17.40
C ILE A 127 -18.13 -5.43 17.81
N ILE A 128 -17.36 -4.87 16.88
CA ILE A 128 -16.69 -3.58 17.05
C ILE A 128 -17.55 -2.54 16.35
N ARG A 129 -17.87 -1.45 17.05
CA ARG A 129 -18.66 -0.35 16.49
C ARG A 129 -17.75 0.87 16.27
N VAL A 130 -17.77 1.43 15.07
CA VAL A 130 -16.96 2.60 14.71
C VAL A 130 -17.79 3.64 13.96
N THR A 131 -17.42 4.90 14.14
CA THR A 131 -18.04 6.02 13.43
C THR A 131 -17.47 6.12 12.02
N ASP A 132 -18.33 5.96 11.01
CA ASP A 132 -17.99 6.08 9.60
C ASP A 132 -18.85 7.19 8.97
N LYS A 133 -18.20 8.18 8.35
CA LYS A 133 -18.88 9.33 7.72
C LYS A 133 -19.54 8.96 6.38
N LEU A 134 -19.10 7.86 5.75
CA LEU A 134 -19.54 7.40 4.43
C LEU A 134 -20.59 6.30 4.52
N LYS A 135 -20.58 5.51 5.59
CA LYS A 135 -21.52 4.38 5.78
C LYS A 135 -22.60 4.71 6.81
N PRO A 136 -23.89 4.52 6.48
CA PRO A 136 -24.98 4.71 7.43
C PRO A 136 -24.83 3.82 8.68
N ALA A 137 -25.48 4.23 9.77
CA ALA A 137 -25.51 3.46 11.00
C ALA A 137 -26.15 2.08 10.78
N GLY A 138 -25.59 1.06 11.45
CA GLY A 138 -26.10 -0.32 11.43
C GLY A 138 -25.60 -1.19 10.28
N TYR A 139 -24.74 -0.66 9.41
CA TYR A 139 -24.14 -1.43 8.30
C TYR A 139 -22.80 -2.05 8.69
N ILE A 140 -22.52 -3.24 8.17
CA ILE A 140 -21.24 -3.93 8.37
C ILE A 140 -20.20 -3.31 7.42
N ILE A 141 -19.13 -2.76 8.00
CA ILE A 141 -17.99 -2.18 7.28
C ILE A 141 -17.00 -3.28 6.89
N ALA A 142 -16.68 -4.15 7.84
CA ALA A 142 -15.69 -5.20 7.66
C ALA A 142 -16.06 -6.45 8.47
N GLN A 143 -15.50 -7.58 8.05
CA GLN A 143 -15.59 -8.85 8.74
C GLN A 143 -14.19 -9.47 8.86
N ASN A 144 -13.98 -10.25 9.90
CA ASN A 144 -12.78 -11.06 10.10
C ASN A 144 -13.19 -12.43 10.64
N PRO A 145 -12.93 -13.55 9.94
CA PRO A 145 -12.14 -13.68 8.70
C PRO A 145 -12.74 -13.00 7.47
N ALA A 146 -11.88 -12.57 6.53
CA ALA A 146 -12.31 -11.88 5.31
C ALA A 146 -12.89 -12.87 4.29
N ALA A 147 -14.05 -12.58 3.71
CA ALA A 147 -14.55 -13.33 2.55
C ALA A 147 -13.72 -13.01 1.29
N PRO A 148 -13.49 -13.97 0.36
CA PRO A 148 -14.08 -15.33 0.27
C PRO A 148 -13.22 -16.47 0.84
N GLN A 149 -12.72 -16.35 2.08
CA GLN A 149 -11.87 -17.38 2.70
C GLN A 149 -12.62 -18.67 3.09
N GLN A 150 -11.95 -19.81 3.02
CA GLN A 150 -12.43 -21.07 3.62
C GLN A 150 -11.97 -21.17 5.06
N VAL A 151 -12.89 -21.44 5.98
CA VAL A 151 -12.63 -21.49 7.42
C VAL A 151 -13.30 -22.72 8.03
N ALA A 152 -12.86 -23.11 9.22
CA ALA A 152 -13.46 -24.23 9.95
C ALA A 152 -14.97 -23.98 10.19
N ALA A 153 -15.80 -25.03 10.12
CA ALA A 153 -17.26 -24.92 10.25
C ALA A 153 -17.75 -24.28 11.57
N ASN A 154 -16.93 -24.28 12.63
CA ASN A 154 -17.20 -23.68 13.94
C ASN A 154 -16.50 -22.33 14.15
N CYS A 155 -15.91 -21.76 13.10
CA CYS A 155 -15.15 -20.51 13.19
C CYS A 155 -16.07 -19.35 13.63
N MET A 156 -15.54 -18.53 14.55
CA MET A 156 -16.22 -17.33 15.00
C MET A 156 -15.83 -16.14 14.13
N VAL A 157 -16.82 -15.31 13.79
CA VAL A 157 -16.65 -14.16 12.90
C VAL A 157 -16.79 -12.87 13.70
N ASN A 158 -15.79 -12.02 13.58
CA ASN A 158 -15.79 -10.68 14.15
C ASN A 158 -16.32 -9.69 13.11
N LEU A 159 -17.17 -8.77 13.55
CA LEU A 159 -17.82 -7.78 12.69
C LEU A 159 -17.45 -6.36 13.12
N LEU A 160 -17.15 -5.51 12.15
CA LEU A 160 -17.03 -4.08 12.31
C LEU A 160 -18.30 -3.43 11.77
N VAL A 161 -19.04 -2.72 12.62
CA VAL A 161 -20.33 -2.12 12.31
C VAL A 161 -20.23 -0.60 12.40
N SER A 162 -20.76 0.09 11.39
CA SER A 162 -20.87 1.55 11.40
C SER A 162 -21.89 1.99 12.45
N THR A 163 -21.50 2.96 13.30
CA THR A 163 -22.46 3.72 14.13
C THR A 163 -23.08 4.88 13.37
N GLY A 164 -22.71 5.08 12.11
CA GLY A 164 -22.96 6.32 11.37
C GLY A 164 -22.08 7.46 11.88
N GLY A 165 -21.79 8.42 11.01
CA GLY A 165 -21.23 9.70 11.39
C GLY A 165 -22.25 10.51 12.20
N THR A 166 -21.78 11.34 13.13
CA THR A 166 -22.58 12.38 13.81
C THR A 166 -23.16 13.44 12.88
N GLY A 167 -23.03 13.28 11.56
CA GLY A 167 -23.91 13.91 10.59
C GLY A 167 -25.13 13.01 10.38
N GLY A 168 -26.13 13.14 11.24
CA GLY A 168 -27.49 12.69 10.94
C GLY A 168 -28.16 13.51 9.83
N GLY A 169 -27.39 14.04 8.88
CA GLY A 169 -27.84 14.94 7.85
C GLY A 169 -28.38 14.17 6.67
N ALA A 170 -29.52 14.61 6.13
CA ALA A 170 -30.05 14.04 4.91
C ALA A 170 -28.97 14.10 3.81
N PHE A 171 -29.02 13.16 2.87
CA PHE A 171 -28.28 13.36 1.64
C PHE A 171 -29.02 14.45 0.85
N VAL A 172 -28.32 15.53 0.56
CA VAL A 172 -28.85 16.64 -0.25
C VAL A 172 -28.30 16.47 -1.66
N SER A 173 -29.19 16.55 -2.65
CA SER A 173 -28.81 16.54 -4.05
C SER A 173 -28.25 17.90 -4.44
N VAL A 174 -27.08 17.92 -5.09
CA VAL A 174 -26.47 19.16 -5.58
C VAL A 174 -27.36 19.73 -6.69
N PRO A 175 -27.93 20.95 -6.53
CA PRO A 175 -28.78 21.56 -7.54
C PRO A 175 -27.98 21.94 -8.79
N ASP A 176 -28.68 22.22 -9.88
CA ASP A 176 -28.03 22.75 -11.08
C ASP A 176 -27.69 24.23 -10.91
N LEU A 177 -26.40 24.51 -10.74
CA LEU A 177 -25.87 25.85 -10.49
C LEU A 177 -25.16 26.44 -11.72
N LYS A 178 -25.17 25.72 -12.85
CA LYS A 178 -24.54 26.18 -14.10
C LYS A 178 -25.25 27.43 -14.62
N GLY A 179 -24.47 28.44 -15.01
CA GLY A 179 -25.01 29.69 -15.56
C GLY A 179 -25.53 30.67 -14.51
N GLN A 180 -25.45 30.33 -13.22
CA GLN A 180 -25.86 31.21 -12.12
C GLN A 180 -24.70 32.07 -11.64
N GLY A 181 -25.00 33.26 -11.13
CA GLY A 181 -24.02 34.15 -10.49
C GLY A 181 -23.60 33.64 -9.12
N ILE A 182 -22.34 33.86 -8.74
CA ILE A 182 -21.75 33.35 -7.50
C ILE A 182 -22.54 33.73 -6.23
N ASP A 183 -23.11 34.93 -6.19
CA ASP A 183 -23.88 35.41 -5.03
C ASP A 183 -25.16 34.59 -4.82
N VAL A 184 -25.87 34.29 -5.92
CA VAL A 184 -27.08 33.45 -5.92
C VAL A 184 -26.73 32.01 -5.55
N VAL A 185 -25.63 31.50 -6.11
CA VAL A 185 -25.15 30.14 -5.84
C VAL A 185 -24.81 29.96 -4.36
N THR A 186 -24.17 30.94 -3.75
CA THR A 186 -23.80 30.91 -2.32
C THR A 186 -25.06 30.84 -1.45
N GLN A 187 -26.06 31.67 -1.72
CA GLN A 187 -27.33 31.65 -0.99
C GLN A 187 -28.09 30.33 -1.16
N VAL A 188 -28.16 29.80 -2.38
CA VAL A 188 -28.83 28.53 -2.66
C VAL A 188 -28.15 27.38 -1.93
N LEU A 189 -26.81 27.35 -1.93
CA LEU A 189 -26.04 26.32 -1.21
C LEU A 189 -26.25 26.41 0.30
N GLU A 190 -26.18 27.60 0.89
CA GLU A 190 -26.42 27.79 2.33
C GLU A 190 -27.83 27.37 2.75
N GLN A 191 -28.84 27.69 1.94
CA GLN A 191 -30.24 27.31 2.20
C GLN A 191 -30.48 25.80 2.25
N ILE A 192 -29.72 25.04 1.46
CA ILE A 192 -29.80 23.57 1.42
C ILE A 192 -28.77 22.90 2.34
N GLY A 193 -28.13 23.68 3.21
CA GLY A 193 -27.16 23.18 4.18
C GLY A 193 -25.82 22.75 3.58
N LEU A 194 -25.49 23.21 2.37
CA LEU A 194 -24.18 23.02 1.73
C LEU A 194 -23.32 24.28 1.86
N THR A 195 -22.01 24.11 1.75
CA THR A 195 -21.06 25.23 1.85
C THR A 195 -20.28 25.40 0.57
N VAL A 196 -19.86 26.63 0.27
CA VAL A 196 -18.96 26.90 -0.86
C VAL A 196 -17.54 26.48 -0.48
N GLY A 197 -16.93 25.67 -1.35
CA GLY A 197 -15.56 25.20 -1.21
C GLY A 197 -14.56 26.09 -1.93
N SER A 198 -13.63 25.48 -2.68
CA SER A 198 -12.68 26.23 -3.50
C SER A 198 -13.33 26.80 -4.75
N THR A 199 -13.00 28.05 -5.08
CA THR A 199 -13.46 28.72 -6.30
C THR A 199 -12.28 28.91 -7.25
N THR A 200 -12.38 28.36 -8.46
CA THR A 200 -11.36 28.44 -9.50
C THR A 200 -11.89 29.28 -10.67
N GLU A 201 -11.10 30.23 -11.17
CA GLU A 201 -11.50 31.08 -12.28
C GLU A 201 -10.93 30.60 -13.62
N THR A 202 -11.79 30.51 -14.63
CA THR A 202 -11.43 30.14 -16.02
C THR A 202 -11.80 31.28 -16.97
N PRO A 203 -10.90 31.68 -17.89
CA PRO A 203 -11.20 32.72 -18.88
C PRO A 203 -12.32 32.26 -19.81
N SER A 204 -13.34 33.09 -19.99
CA SER A 204 -14.44 32.84 -20.94
C SER A 204 -14.85 34.13 -21.64
N ALA A 205 -14.92 34.08 -22.97
CA ALA A 205 -15.41 35.19 -23.80
C ALA A 205 -16.94 35.15 -23.99
N GLU A 206 -17.56 33.99 -23.82
CA GLU A 206 -18.99 33.76 -24.06
C GLU A 206 -19.83 33.92 -22.79
N VAL A 207 -19.25 33.61 -21.63
CA VAL A 207 -19.95 33.61 -20.36
C VAL A 207 -19.52 34.83 -19.53
N PRO A 208 -20.46 35.63 -18.99
CA PRO A 208 -20.15 36.78 -18.15
C PRO A 208 -19.28 36.41 -16.94
N ALA A 209 -18.38 37.31 -16.55
CA ALA A 209 -17.53 37.13 -15.37
C ALA A 209 -18.38 36.95 -14.09
N GLY A 210 -17.94 36.05 -13.21
CA GLY A 210 -18.66 35.72 -11.96
C GLY A 210 -19.76 34.66 -12.11
N THR A 211 -19.92 34.07 -13.30
CA THR A 211 -20.90 33.01 -13.57
C THR A 211 -20.27 31.63 -13.39
N VAL A 212 -20.98 30.69 -12.78
CA VAL A 212 -20.52 29.30 -12.61
C VAL A 212 -20.56 28.53 -13.94
N LEU A 213 -19.39 28.05 -14.37
CA LEU A 213 -19.22 27.17 -15.52
C LEU A 213 -19.41 25.70 -15.15
N ARG A 214 -18.90 25.30 -13.97
CA ARG A 214 -18.92 23.90 -13.50
C ARG A 214 -18.87 23.83 -11.98
N THR A 215 -19.49 22.80 -11.43
CA THR A 215 -19.39 22.45 -10.00
C THR A 215 -18.71 21.09 -9.83
N ASN A 216 -18.05 20.91 -8.69
CA ASN A 216 -17.55 19.62 -8.24
C ASN A 216 -17.88 19.44 -6.75
N PRO A 217 -18.74 18.48 -6.38
CA PRO A 217 -19.42 17.46 -7.20
C PRO A 217 -20.35 18.01 -8.30
N ARG A 218 -20.60 17.20 -9.35
CA ARG A 218 -21.49 17.57 -10.46
C ARG A 218 -22.94 17.74 -9.98
N ASN A 219 -23.73 18.50 -10.73
CA ASN A 219 -25.18 18.59 -10.51
C ASN A 219 -25.83 17.19 -10.45
N GLY A 220 -26.79 17.04 -9.54
CA GLY A 220 -27.47 15.76 -9.25
C GLY A 220 -26.66 14.74 -8.44
N ALA A 221 -25.43 15.07 -8.00
CA ALA A 221 -24.71 14.23 -7.04
C ALA A 221 -25.35 14.33 -5.65
N ASN A 222 -25.50 13.19 -4.96
CA ASN A 222 -25.95 13.17 -3.57
C ASN A 222 -24.75 13.34 -2.64
N VAL A 223 -24.75 14.40 -1.85
CA VAL A 223 -23.70 14.71 -0.89
C VAL A 223 -24.28 14.77 0.53
N PRO A 224 -23.49 14.45 1.57
CA PRO A 224 -23.90 14.72 2.95
C PRO A 224 -24.20 16.20 3.17
N GLU A 225 -25.22 16.53 3.97
CA GLU A 225 -25.38 17.89 4.50
C GLU A 225 -24.08 18.41 5.13
N GLY A 226 -23.79 19.69 4.91
CA GLY A 226 -22.56 20.36 5.32
C GLY A 226 -21.38 20.17 4.38
N SER A 227 -21.54 19.41 3.28
CA SER A 227 -20.45 19.21 2.30
C SER A 227 -20.09 20.50 1.56
N GLN A 228 -18.81 20.61 1.20
CA GLN A 228 -18.28 21.73 0.41
C GLN A 228 -18.41 21.45 -1.09
N ILE A 229 -18.91 22.43 -1.84
CA ILE A 229 -19.03 22.38 -3.30
C ILE A 229 -18.00 23.32 -3.92
N ASN A 230 -17.08 22.74 -4.71
CA ASN A 230 -16.08 23.52 -5.43
C ASN A 230 -16.68 24.08 -6.73
N LEU A 231 -16.39 25.34 -7.02
CA LEU A 231 -16.97 26.09 -8.13
C LEU A 231 -15.88 26.48 -9.13
N VAL A 232 -16.18 26.33 -10.42
CA VAL A 232 -15.38 26.90 -11.50
C VAL A 232 -16.18 28.05 -12.09
N ILE A 233 -15.68 29.27 -11.98
CA ILE A 233 -16.35 30.49 -12.43
C ILE A 233 -15.67 31.09 -13.65
N ALA A 234 -16.45 31.76 -14.49
CA ALA A 234 -15.94 32.52 -15.62
C ALA A 234 -15.26 33.81 -15.14
N ARG A 235 -14.12 34.13 -15.74
CA ARG A 235 -13.48 35.45 -15.66
C ARG A 235 -13.30 36.04 -17.06
N ALA A 236 -13.16 37.36 -17.13
CA ALA A 236 -12.82 38.02 -18.38
C ALA A 236 -11.43 37.55 -18.86
N PRO A 237 -11.27 37.19 -20.15
CA PRO A 237 -9.98 36.83 -20.70
C PRO A 237 -9.06 38.06 -20.70
N ARG A 238 -7.81 37.87 -20.25
CA ARG A 238 -6.81 38.94 -20.33
C ARG A 238 -6.37 39.14 -21.78
N PRO A 239 -5.95 40.37 -22.18
CA PRO A 239 -5.42 40.60 -23.52
C PRO A 239 -4.27 39.62 -23.82
N GLY A 240 -4.48 38.69 -24.76
CA GLY A 240 -3.52 37.64 -25.14
C GLY A 240 -3.80 36.22 -24.63
N GLU A 241 -4.80 36.00 -23.77
CA GLU A 241 -5.26 34.64 -23.40
C GLU A 241 -6.24 34.12 -24.48
N VAL A 242 -5.84 33.08 -25.22
CA VAL A 242 -6.74 32.39 -26.16
C VAL A 242 -7.72 31.51 -25.38
N SER A 243 -9.02 31.69 -25.64
CA SER A 243 -10.06 30.81 -25.14
C SER A 243 -9.85 29.41 -25.74
N PRO A 244 -9.87 28.32 -24.95
CA PRO A 244 -9.62 26.97 -25.46
C PRO A 244 -10.70 26.44 -26.43
N GLU A 245 -11.73 27.22 -26.73
CA GLU A 245 -12.81 26.84 -27.66
C GLU A 245 -12.70 27.45 -29.06
N THR A 246 -11.70 28.28 -29.34
CA THR A 246 -11.43 28.66 -30.74
C THR A 246 -10.47 27.63 -31.35
N PRO A 247 -10.92 26.69 -32.21
CA PRO A 247 -9.97 25.92 -33.00
C PRO A 247 -9.07 26.90 -33.75
N PRO A 248 -7.76 26.62 -33.86
CA PRO A 248 -6.86 27.49 -34.61
C PRO A 248 -7.45 27.68 -36.00
N ALA A 249 -7.51 28.93 -36.46
CA ALA A 249 -7.91 29.25 -37.82
C ALA A 249 -7.06 28.38 -38.75
N TYR A 250 -7.69 27.38 -39.38
CA TYR A 250 -7.04 26.53 -40.36
C TYR A 250 -6.40 27.45 -41.41
N ASP A 251 -5.10 27.23 -41.66
CA ASP A 251 -4.40 27.75 -42.82
C ASP A 251 -5.31 27.71 -44.05
N GLN A 252 -5.56 28.87 -44.64
CA GLN A 252 -6.27 28.99 -45.91
C GLN A 252 -5.33 28.58 -47.05
N ASP A 253 -4.94 27.31 -47.10
CA ASP A 253 -4.34 26.71 -48.29
C ASP A 253 -5.44 26.00 -49.10
N PRO A 254 -5.87 26.54 -50.26
CA PRO A 254 -6.96 25.99 -51.06
C PRO A 254 -6.70 24.60 -51.62
N GLN A 255 -5.44 24.12 -51.63
CA GLN A 255 -5.10 22.85 -52.28
C GLN A 255 -5.42 21.61 -51.44
N ARG A 256 -5.51 21.72 -50.11
CA ARG A 256 -5.82 20.57 -49.24
C ARG A 256 -7.33 20.27 -49.13
N ALA A 257 -8.19 21.25 -49.43
CA ALA A 257 -9.64 21.14 -49.37
C ALA A 257 -10.27 20.25 -50.47
N ALA A 258 -9.53 19.92 -51.53
CA ALA A 258 -10.05 19.10 -52.63
C ALA A 258 -10.04 17.58 -52.36
N ALA A 259 -9.35 17.11 -51.31
CA ALA A 259 -9.18 15.67 -51.06
C ALA A 259 -10.25 15.04 -50.13
N VAL A 260 -11.19 15.82 -49.56
CA VAL A 260 -12.11 15.34 -48.49
C VAL A 260 -13.58 15.27 -48.95
N LYS A 261 -13.85 15.22 -50.25
CA LYS A 261 -15.25 15.20 -50.77
C LYS A 261 -15.88 13.83 -51.00
N THR A 262 -15.26 12.71 -50.63
CA THR A 262 -15.88 11.40 -50.82
C THR A 262 -15.64 10.45 -49.66
N VAL A 263 -16.47 10.55 -48.61
CA VAL A 263 -16.95 9.35 -47.92
C VAL A 263 -18.42 9.58 -47.56
N VAL A 264 -19.27 8.89 -48.31
CA VAL A 264 -20.72 8.84 -48.13
C VAL A 264 -21.04 7.91 -46.95
N ILE A 265 -21.94 8.38 -46.08
CA ILE A 265 -22.53 7.69 -44.93
C ILE A 265 -23.24 6.40 -45.37
N LYS A 266 -22.99 5.27 -44.70
CA LYS A 266 -24.03 4.24 -44.48
C LYS A 266 -23.92 3.59 -43.08
N ASN A 267 -25.10 3.46 -42.48
CA ASN A 267 -25.47 3.12 -41.12
C ASN A 267 -24.78 1.90 -40.48
N THR A 268 -24.67 2.01 -39.15
CA THR A 268 -24.52 0.97 -38.13
C THR A 268 -25.77 0.11 -37.96
N GLU A 269 -25.57 -1.20 -37.74
CA GLU A 269 -26.07 -2.03 -36.61
C GLU A 269 -25.77 -3.53 -36.87
N PRO A 270 -25.87 -4.43 -35.88
CA PRO A 270 -24.99 -4.65 -34.73
C PRO A 270 -24.21 -5.99 -34.84
N SER A 271 -23.15 -6.12 -34.06
CA SER A 271 -22.24 -7.28 -34.08
C SER A 271 -22.80 -8.50 -33.37
N ASP A 272 -23.02 -9.60 -34.10
CA ASP A 272 -23.14 -10.95 -33.56
C ASP A 272 -21.78 -11.68 -33.62
N ILE A 273 -21.42 -12.31 -32.50
CA ILE A 273 -20.20 -13.13 -32.28
C ILE A 273 -20.42 -14.51 -32.96
N PRO A 274 -19.43 -15.12 -33.63
CA PRO A 274 -18.71 -16.23 -32.99
C PRO A 274 -17.24 -16.47 -33.41
N THR A 275 -16.40 -16.65 -32.40
CA THR A 275 -15.58 -17.87 -32.14
C THR A 275 -14.73 -18.47 -33.27
N LYS A 276 -13.41 -18.24 -33.26
CA LYS A 276 -12.35 -19.29 -33.21
C LYS A 276 -10.92 -18.73 -33.20
N LEU A 277 -10.09 -19.22 -32.27
CA LEU A 277 -8.62 -19.25 -32.36
C LEU A 277 -8.20 -20.14 -33.55
N PRO A 278 -7.11 -19.78 -34.25
CA PRO A 278 -5.79 -20.44 -34.04
C PRO A 278 -4.63 -19.44 -34.26
N ASP A 279 -3.33 -19.69 -34.08
CA ASP A 279 -2.44 -20.59 -33.34
C ASP A 279 -1.05 -19.92 -33.46
N ILE A 280 -0.20 -20.02 -32.43
CA ILE A 280 1.16 -19.44 -32.43
C ILE A 280 2.17 -20.50 -32.88
N PRO A 281 3.18 -20.17 -33.70
CA PRO A 281 4.50 -20.79 -33.58
C PRO A 281 5.58 -19.80 -33.18
N ALA A 282 6.55 -20.36 -32.46
CA ALA A 282 7.59 -19.74 -31.65
C ALA A 282 8.91 -19.43 -32.40
N ALA A 283 9.89 -18.97 -31.60
CA ALA A 283 11.32 -18.75 -31.87
C ALA A 283 11.70 -17.35 -32.42
N GLY A 284 12.69 -16.64 -31.89
CA GLY A 284 13.67 -16.99 -30.87
C GLY A 284 14.53 -15.79 -30.45
N SER A 285 15.28 -16.00 -29.39
CA SER A 285 16.21 -15.08 -28.72
C SER A 285 17.36 -14.60 -29.62
N GLN A 286 17.83 -13.37 -29.41
CA GLN A 286 19.26 -13.05 -29.43
C GLN A 286 19.58 -11.72 -28.72
N LYS A 287 20.79 -11.68 -28.16
CA LYS A 287 21.35 -10.76 -27.17
C LYS A 287 22.72 -10.36 -27.71
N GLU A 288 23.08 -9.07 -27.86
CA GLU A 288 24.49 -8.64 -27.83
C GLU A 288 24.71 -7.11 -27.64
N SER A 289 25.49 -6.82 -26.58
CA SER A 289 26.54 -5.80 -26.32
C SER A 289 26.53 -4.33 -26.81
N ALA A 290 26.55 -3.44 -25.81
CA ALA A 290 27.55 -2.40 -25.46
C ALA A 290 28.39 -1.65 -26.53
N LYS A 291 28.43 -0.29 -26.42
CA LYS A 291 29.68 0.53 -26.53
C LYS A 291 29.52 2.03 -26.10
N GLU A 292 30.22 2.41 -25.03
CA GLU A 292 31.21 3.52 -24.85
C GLU A 292 30.98 5.01 -25.25
N GLU A 293 31.37 5.88 -24.29
CA GLU A 293 31.63 7.35 -24.16
C GLU A 293 32.15 8.17 -25.38
N PRO A 294 32.15 9.56 -25.39
CA PRO A 294 32.92 10.42 -24.44
C PRO A 294 32.51 11.90 -24.12
N LYS A 295 33.04 12.42 -22.99
CA LYS A 295 33.62 13.77 -22.60
C LYS A 295 33.51 14.99 -23.58
N ALA A 296 33.52 16.28 -23.21
CA ALA A 296 33.68 17.08 -21.96
C ALA A 296 33.37 18.61 -22.19
N GLU A 297 32.90 19.31 -21.13
CA GLU A 297 33.09 20.72 -20.59
C GLU A 297 33.48 21.97 -21.46
N PRO A 298 33.47 23.23 -20.91
CA PRO A 298 32.73 23.90 -19.80
C PRO A 298 32.33 25.40 -20.03
N ALA A 299 31.52 25.99 -19.12
CA ALA A 299 31.57 27.39 -18.59
C ALA A 299 30.24 27.73 -17.85
N LYS A 300 30.10 28.47 -16.73
CA LYS A 300 30.97 29.31 -15.88
C LYS A 300 30.24 29.52 -14.53
N ALA A 301 30.97 29.64 -13.42
CA ALA A 301 30.46 29.89 -12.07
C ALA A 301 30.03 31.35 -11.81
N PRO A 302 29.23 31.61 -10.75
CA PRO A 302 29.65 32.55 -9.70
C PRO A 302 29.76 31.93 -8.29
N GLN A 303 30.58 32.58 -7.46
CA GLN A 303 31.15 32.17 -6.17
C GLN A 303 30.21 32.27 -4.94
N PRO A 304 30.62 31.67 -3.79
CA PRO A 304 29.72 31.27 -2.70
C PRO A 304 29.52 32.33 -1.60
N GLU A 305 28.28 32.46 -1.11
CA GLU A 305 27.99 33.11 0.17
C GLU A 305 28.31 32.18 1.35
N LYS A 306 28.78 32.78 2.45
CA LYS A 306 29.28 32.15 3.68
C LYS A 306 28.30 31.11 4.29
N PRO A 307 28.81 30.03 4.91
CA PRO A 307 27.98 29.00 5.51
C PRO A 307 27.31 29.50 6.80
N ALA A 308 25.98 29.48 6.82
CA ALA A 308 25.20 29.45 8.06
C ALA A 308 25.50 28.11 8.79
N PRO A 309 25.48 28.08 10.14
CA PRO A 309 25.97 26.96 10.92
C PRO A 309 25.27 25.64 10.54
N ALA A 310 26.07 24.63 10.23
CA ALA A 310 25.60 23.29 9.87
C ALA A 310 24.83 22.69 11.06
N VAL A 311 23.50 22.72 10.97
CA VAL A 311 22.64 21.91 11.83
C VAL A 311 22.96 20.45 11.52
N PRO A 312 23.13 19.56 12.50
CA PRO A 312 23.46 18.16 12.25
C PRO A 312 22.36 17.50 11.40
N GLN A 313 22.66 17.24 10.12
CA GLN A 313 21.76 16.55 9.20
C GLN A 313 21.84 15.04 9.44
N LYS A 314 20.73 14.45 9.88
CA LYS A 314 20.58 12.99 9.97
C LYS A 314 20.09 12.45 8.63
N THR A 315 20.32 11.16 8.36
CA THR A 315 19.87 10.54 7.10
C THR A 315 18.82 9.47 7.36
N ALA A 316 17.63 9.65 6.79
CA ALA A 316 16.56 8.65 6.79
C ALA A 316 16.75 7.69 5.61
N LYS A 317 16.80 6.39 5.89
CA LYS A 317 16.86 5.34 4.87
C LYS A 317 15.45 4.91 4.53
N LEU A 318 14.90 5.45 3.45
CA LEU A 318 13.59 5.10 2.94
C LEU A 318 13.66 3.80 2.13
N ARG A 319 12.78 2.85 2.42
CA ARG A 319 12.62 1.60 1.68
C ARG A 319 11.14 1.32 1.49
N TYR A 320 10.67 1.40 0.25
CA TYR A 320 9.27 1.18 -0.08
C TYR A 320 9.15 0.29 -1.31
N GLN A 321 8.32 -0.75 -1.20
CA GLN A 321 7.98 -1.62 -2.32
C GLN A 321 6.61 -1.21 -2.85
N VAL A 322 6.55 -0.80 -4.11
CA VAL A 322 5.30 -0.45 -4.76
C VAL A 322 4.47 -1.73 -4.91
N PRO A 323 3.18 -1.74 -4.51
CA PRO A 323 2.30 -2.87 -4.71
C PRO A 323 2.23 -3.29 -6.19
N PRO A 324 1.79 -4.52 -6.52
CA PRO A 324 1.55 -4.89 -7.91
C PRO A 324 0.44 -4.02 -8.48
N LEU A 325 0.79 -3.20 -9.48
CA LEU A 325 -0.14 -2.34 -10.20
C LEU A 325 -0.38 -2.88 -11.60
N THR A 326 -1.62 -2.87 -12.05
CA THR A 326 -2.01 -3.22 -13.43
C THR A 326 -1.77 -2.07 -14.42
N LYS A 327 -1.59 -0.84 -13.93
CA LYS A 327 -1.20 0.37 -14.70
C LYS A 327 -0.26 1.24 -13.86
N PRO A 328 0.68 2.00 -14.46
CA PRO A 328 1.54 2.93 -13.71
C PRO A 328 0.70 3.99 -12.99
N LEU A 329 1.04 4.29 -11.73
CA LEU A 329 0.38 5.33 -10.92
C LEU A 329 1.39 6.39 -10.51
N SER A 330 0.92 7.63 -10.29
CA SER A 330 1.76 8.73 -9.79
C SER A 330 2.22 8.44 -8.36
N LEU A 331 3.51 8.50 -8.10
CA LEU A 331 4.12 8.32 -6.80
C LEU A 331 4.71 9.64 -6.34
N LYS A 332 4.23 10.12 -5.20
CA LYS A 332 4.73 11.33 -4.55
C LYS A 332 5.27 10.99 -3.16
N ILE A 333 6.52 11.36 -2.89
CA ILE A 333 7.17 11.18 -1.60
C ILE A 333 7.44 12.55 -1.00
N GLU A 334 6.86 12.83 0.15
CA GLU A 334 7.00 14.09 0.88
C GLU A 334 7.78 13.86 2.17
N LEU A 335 8.74 14.74 2.47
CA LEU A 335 9.43 14.82 3.75
C LEU A 335 8.94 16.06 4.47
N THR A 336 8.42 15.91 5.68
CA THR A 336 8.11 17.02 6.58
C THR A 336 9.10 17.00 7.73
N ASP A 337 9.98 18.00 7.79
CA ASP A 337 10.93 18.19 8.89
C ASP A 337 10.67 19.53 9.62
N ASP A 338 11.51 19.87 10.60
CA ASP A 338 11.39 21.14 11.35
C ASP A 338 11.57 22.39 10.45
N THR A 339 12.06 22.24 9.21
CA THR A 339 12.20 23.31 8.22
C THR A 339 11.03 23.40 7.23
N GLY A 340 10.05 22.49 7.34
CA GLY A 340 8.83 22.45 6.53
C GLY A 340 8.69 21.18 5.67
N THR A 341 7.63 21.15 4.84
CA THR A 341 7.35 20.04 3.93
C THR A 341 8.03 20.24 2.58
N LYS A 342 8.80 19.23 2.13
CA LYS A 342 9.50 19.20 0.84
C LYS A 342 9.14 17.93 0.08
N VAL A 343 8.90 18.05 -1.23
CA VAL A 343 8.70 16.88 -2.10
C VAL A 343 10.07 16.33 -2.49
N ILE A 344 10.31 15.07 -2.15
CA ILE A 344 11.59 14.38 -2.36
C ILE A 344 11.59 13.63 -3.70
N LYS A 345 10.44 13.10 -4.12
CA LYS A 345 10.27 12.40 -5.40
C LYS A 345 8.84 12.56 -5.90
N ASP A 346 8.68 12.83 -7.19
CA ASP A 346 7.39 12.93 -7.88
C ASP A 346 7.54 12.33 -9.28
N ASP A 347 7.19 11.05 -9.43
CA ASP A 347 7.41 10.24 -10.64
C ASP A 347 6.27 9.23 -10.85
N MET A 348 6.20 8.57 -12.02
CA MET A 348 5.32 7.40 -12.19
C MET A 348 5.99 6.15 -11.63
N ALA A 349 5.29 5.44 -10.72
CA ALA A 349 5.71 4.16 -10.20
C ALA A 349 5.05 3.00 -10.96
N ASN A 350 5.87 2.03 -11.35
CA ASN A 350 5.39 0.78 -11.91
C ASN A 350 5.07 -0.22 -10.81
N GLY A 351 4.19 -1.18 -11.11
CA GLY A 351 3.89 -2.26 -10.18
C GLY A 351 5.15 -3.04 -9.80
N SER A 352 5.28 -3.39 -8.52
CA SER A 352 6.43 -4.15 -7.97
C SER A 352 7.81 -3.45 -8.01
N GLU A 353 7.86 -2.16 -8.30
CA GLU A 353 9.08 -1.36 -8.25
C GLU A 353 9.58 -1.19 -6.80
N TYR A 354 10.89 -1.32 -6.57
CA TYR A 354 11.50 -1.14 -5.25
C TYR A 354 12.24 0.18 -5.16
N ILE A 355 11.85 1.01 -4.21
CA ILE A 355 12.34 2.38 -4.05
C ILE A 355 13.17 2.44 -2.77
N SER A 356 14.47 2.66 -2.92
CA SER A 356 15.39 2.89 -1.82
C SER A 356 16.11 4.22 -1.98
N MET A 357 16.01 5.11 -0.99
CA MET A 357 16.70 6.40 -1.04
C MET A 357 17.13 6.87 0.35
N ASN A 358 18.20 7.66 0.37
CA ASN A 358 18.74 8.27 1.57
C ASN A 358 18.35 9.75 1.58
N VAL A 359 17.50 10.16 2.52
CA VAL A 359 16.98 11.52 2.59
C VAL A 359 17.61 12.23 3.80
N PRO A 360 18.37 13.32 3.60
CA PRO A 360 18.86 14.11 4.72
C PRO A 360 17.70 14.90 5.34
N PHE A 361 17.62 14.91 6.66
CA PHE A 361 16.61 15.63 7.42
C PHE A 361 17.20 16.27 8.68
N THR A 362 16.51 17.28 9.20
CA THR A 362 16.93 18.04 10.37
C THR A 362 15.89 17.89 11.49
N GLY A 363 16.34 17.58 12.71
CA GLY A 363 15.44 17.42 13.85
C GLY A 363 14.56 16.16 13.73
N GLN A 364 13.25 16.30 13.90
CA GLN A 364 12.30 15.21 13.64
C GLN A 364 11.77 15.32 12.21
N ALA A 365 11.71 14.20 11.51
CA ALA A 365 11.19 14.15 10.16
C ALA A 365 10.17 13.05 9.96
N THR A 366 9.23 13.33 9.09
CA THR A 366 8.15 12.44 8.71
C THR A 366 8.17 12.29 7.19
N ILE A 367 8.37 11.08 6.70
CA ILE A 367 8.26 10.77 5.28
C ILE A 367 6.86 10.21 5.03
N THR A 368 6.14 10.79 4.07
CA THR A 368 4.82 10.34 3.63
C THR A 368 4.88 9.97 2.16
N ILE A 369 4.30 8.82 1.80
CA ILE A 369 4.23 8.33 0.43
C ILE A 369 2.76 8.31 -0.02
N TYR A 370 2.53 8.93 -1.17
CA TYR A 370 1.27 8.89 -1.89
C TYR A 370 1.43 8.12 -3.19
N LEU A 371 0.44 7.32 -3.55
CA LEU A 371 0.37 6.58 -4.81
C LEU A 371 -1.00 6.80 -5.45
N GLY A 372 -1.04 7.26 -6.70
CA GLY A 372 -2.28 7.67 -7.37
C GLY A 372 -2.97 8.88 -6.73
N GLY A 373 -2.28 9.62 -5.85
CA GLY A 373 -2.85 10.69 -5.03
C GLY A 373 -3.38 10.24 -3.67
N ASP A 374 -3.43 8.93 -3.41
CA ASP A 374 -3.87 8.37 -2.13
C ASP A 374 -2.68 8.17 -1.19
N PHE A 375 -2.89 8.44 0.10
CA PHE A 375 -1.92 8.12 1.15
C PHE A 375 -1.76 6.61 1.26
N VAL A 376 -0.52 6.11 1.20
CA VAL A 376 -0.24 4.68 1.31
C VAL A 376 0.62 4.33 2.50
N TRP A 377 1.59 5.19 2.83
CA TRP A 377 2.57 4.87 3.87
C TRP A 377 3.19 6.12 4.47
N GLN A 378 3.59 6.02 5.74
CA GLN A 378 4.27 7.10 6.45
C GLN A 378 5.22 6.53 7.49
N ASP A 379 6.38 7.17 7.63
CA ASP A 379 7.40 6.77 8.59
C ASP A 379 8.02 7.99 9.26
N ARG A 380 8.42 7.84 10.52
CA ARG A 380 8.90 8.93 11.37
C ARG A 380 10.32 8.64 11.81
N PHE A 381 11.18 9.64 11.67
CA PHE A 381 12.60 9.60 11.96
C PHE A 381 12.95 10.69 12.96
N ASN A 382 13.71 10.34 14.00
CA ASN A 382 14.04 11.21 15.14
C ASN A 382 15.52 11.54 15.27
#